data_AF-A0AAW4VV13-F1
#
_entry.id   AF-A0AAW4VV13-F1
#
_cell.length_a   1.000
_cell.length_b   1.000
_cell.length_c   1.000
_cell.angle_alpha   90.00
_cell.angle_beta   90.00
_cell.angle_gamma   90.00
#
_symmetry.space_group_name_H-M   'P 1'
#
loop_
_entity.id
_entity.type
_entity.pdbx_description
1 polymer ?
#
loop_
_entity_poly.entity_id
_entity_poly.type
_entity_poly.pdbx_seq_one_letter_code
_entity_poly.pdbx_strand_id
1 'polypeptide(L)' 'MKKTYATMSEEERTSSCLIVSAHSLPEKILQYGDPYPEQIRETADLIAEAAGVQTYAVGWQSAGNTPDPWLGPDVQD' A
#
# COMPACT_ATOMS: atom_id res chain seq x y z
N MET A 1 2.42 12.65 -8.34
CA MET A 1 3.03 11.31 -8.41
C MET A 1 3.69 11.06 -9.78
N LYS A 2 2.97 10.76 -10.88
CA LYS A 2 3.57 10.49 -12.21
C LYS A 2 4.61 11.53 -12.66
N LYS A 3 4.30 12.83 -12.51
CA LYS A 3 5.24 13.93 -12.82
C LYS A 3 6.52 13.86 -11.97
N THR A 4 6.40 13.56 -10.68
CA THR A 4 7.52 13.44 -9.74
C THR A 4 8.37 12.21 -10.03
N TYR A 5 7.73 11.07 -10.33
CA TYR A 5 8.47 9.86 -10.70
C TYR A 5 9.21 10.05 -12.03
N ALA A 6 8.63 10.81 -12.96
CA ALA A 6 9.26 11.19 -14.22
C ALA A 6 10.46 12.16 -14.08
N THR A 7 10.60 12.87 -12.97
CA THR A 7 11.79 13.71 -12.72
C THR A 7 12.96 12.94 -12.11
N MET A 8 12.74 11.72 -11.61
CA MET A 8 13.82 10.85 -11.12
C MET A 8 14.68 10.34 -12.27
N SER A 9 15.98 10.22 -12.01
CA SER A 9 16.93 9.49 -12.85
C SER A 9 16.57 7.99 -12.92
N GLU A 10 17.18 7.26 -13.85
CA GLU A 10 16.97 5.81 -13.97
C GLU A 10 17.43 5.06 -12.70
N GLU A 11 18.58 5.44 -12.15
CA GLU A 11 19.12 4.85 -10.91
C GLU A 11 18.16 5.07 -9.73
N GLU A 12 17.64 6.29 -9.55
CA GLU A 12 16.63 6.59 -8.51
C GLU A 12 15.32 5.81 -8.72
N ARG A 13 14.88 5.62 -9.97
CA ARG A 13 13.67 4.82 -10.26
C ARG A 13 13.86 3.34 -9.94
N THR A 14 15.04 2.78 -10.23
CA THR A 14 15.35 1.39 -9.93
C THR A 14 15.60 1.12 -8.43
N SER A 15 15.99 2.16 -7.68
CA SER A 15 16.26 2.08 -6.24
C SER A 15 15.12 2.64 -5.37
N SER A 16 13.99 3.02 -5.95
CA SER A 16 12.82 3.52 -5.22
C SER A 16 11.71 2.47 -5.12
N CYS A 17 10.89 2.58 -4.07
CA CYS A 17 9.69 1.79 -3.87
C CYS A 17 8.53 2.73 -3.53
N LEU A 18 7.40 2.58 -4.21
CA LEU A 18 6.16 3.25 -3.85
C LEU A 18 5.43 2.44 -2.77
N ILE A 19 5.17 3.04 -1.61
CA ILE A 19 4.27 2.44 -0.62
C ILE A 19 2.90 3.09 -0.75
N VAL A 20 1.90 2.30 -1.15
CA VAL A 20 0.50 2.69 -1.12
C VAL A 20 -0.07 2.22 0.21
N SER A 21 -0.58 3.15 1.03
CA SER A 21 -1.09 2.82 2.35
C SER A 21 -2.53 3.23 2.58
N ALA A 22 -3.19 2.50 3.48
CA ALA A 22 -4.53 2.76 3.94
C ALA A 22 -4.64 2.60 5.46
N HIS A 23 -5.71 3.12 6.04
CA HIS A 23 -5.95 2.97 7.48
C HIS A 23 -6.20 1.50 7.80
N SER A 24 -5.50 0.96 8.79
CA SER A 24 -5.67 -0.45 9.16
C SER A 24 -7.05 -0.69 9.77
N LEU A 25 -7.52 -1.93 9.67
CA LEU A 25 -8.73 -2.43 10.33
C LEU A 25 -8.39 -3.75 11.05
N PRO A 26 -9.19 -4.17 12.05
CA PRO A 26 -8.99 -5.48 12.67
C PRO A 26 -9.10 -6.62 11.64
N GLU A 27 -8.19 -7.60 11.68
CA GLU A 27 -8.11 -8.68 10.68
C GLU A 27 -9.39 -9.51 10.57
N LYS A 28 -10.25 -9.49 11.60
CA LYS A 28 -11.54 -10.19 11.60
C LYS A 28 -12.42 -9.85 10.40
N ILE A 29 -12.25 -8.69 9.77
CA ILE A 29 -13.01 -8.33 8.55
C ILE A 29 -12.81 -9.34 7.42
N LEU A 30 -11.64 -10.01 7.37
CA LEU A 30 -11.33 -11.06 6.39
C LEU A 30 -12.26 -12.27 6.54
N GLN A 31 -12.64 -12.60 7.78
CA GLN A 31 -13.54 -13.73 8.06
C GLN A 31 -14.97 -13.45 7.58
N TYR A 32 -15.33 -12.17 7.47
CA TYR A 32 -16.63 -11.73 6.96
C TYR A 32 -16.63 -11.50 5.45
N GLY A 33 -15.50 -11.75 4.77
CA GLY A 33 -15.37 -11.51 3.33
C GLY A 33 -15.42 -10.02 2.96
N ASP A 34 -14.97 -9.15 3.87
CA ASP A 34 -14.92 -7.71 3.59
C ASP A 34 -13.94 -7.44 2.42
N PRO A 35 -14.38 -6.74 1.36
CA PRO A 35 -13.56 -6.51 0.18
C PRO A 35 -12.47 -5.46 0.39
N TYR A 36 -12.42 -4.78 1.54
CA TYR A 36 -11.53 -3.64 1.78
C TYR A 36 -10.05 -3.90 1.42
N PRO A 37 -9.41 -5.00 1.86
CA PRO A 37 -8.01 -5.26 1.50
C PRO A 37 -7.79 -5.43 0.00
N GLU A 38 -8.74 -6.08 -0.67
CA GLU A 38 -8.65 -6.31 -2.11
C GLU A 38 -8.85 -5.02 -2.90
N GLN A 39 -9.75 -4.13 -2.47
CA GLN A 39 -9.94 -2.82 -3.07
C GLN A 39 -8.70 -1.92 -2.92
N ILE A 40 -8.00 -1.98 -1.78
CA ILE A 40 -6.74 -1.26 -1.58
C ILE A 40 -5.65 -1.82 -2.50
N ARG A 41 -5.57 -3.15 -2.63
CA ARG A 41 -4.64 -3.82 -3.55
C ARG A 41 -4.90 -3.41 -5.00
N GLU A 42 -6.14 -3.50 -5.47
CA GLU A 42 -6.53 -3.07 -6.81
C GLU A 42 -6.22 -1.58 -7.05
N THR A 43 -6.47 -0.74 -6.06
CA THR A 43 -6.13 0.69 -6.13
C THR A 43 -4.61 0.89 -6.27
N ALA A 44 -3.80 0.12 -5.54
CA ALA A 44 -2.34 0.19 -5.64
C ALA A 44 -1.85 -0.24 -7.02
N ASP A 45 -2.39 -1.34 -7.57
CA ASP A 45 -2.09 -1.84 -8.91
C ASP A 45 -2.36 -0.74 -9.97
N LEU A 46 -3.55 -0.13 -9.92
CA LEU A 46 -3.96 0.92 -10.85
C LEU A 46 -3.10 2.18 -10.74
N ILE A 47 -2.72 2.58 -9.53
CA ILE A 47 -1.85 3.75 -9.31
C ILE A 47 -0.45 3.47 -9.87
N ALA A 48 0.12 2.30 -9.58
CA ALA A 48 1.45 1.92 -10.05
C ALA A 48 1.51 1.87 -11.57
N GLU A 49 0.51 1.25 -12.20
CA GLU A 49 0.38 1.17 -13.65
C GLU A 49 0.26 2.56 -14.30
N ALA A 50 -0.68 3.39 -13.82
CA ALA A 50 -0.92 4.72 -14.38
C ALA A 50 0.31 5.64 -14.30
N ALA A 51 1.12 5.46 -13.26
CA ALA A 51 2.33 6.23 -13.00
C ALA A 51 3.60 5.63 -13.62
N GLY A 52 3.57 4.36 -14.06
CA GLY A 52 4.73 3.65 -14.59
C GLY A 52 5.76 3.28 -13.52
N VAL A 53 5.33 3.05 -12.27
CA VAL A 53 6.20 2.59 -11.19
C VAL A 53 6.32 1.07 -11.24
N GLN A 54 7.55 0.57 -11.21
CA GLN A 54 7.82 -0.87 -11.30
C GLN A 54 7.83 -1.56 -9.93
N THR A 55 8.28 -0.86 -8.89
CA THR A 55 8.41 -1.40 -7.54
C THR A 55 7.44 -0.68 -6.61
N TYR A 56 6.44 -1.41 -6.11
CA TYR A 56 5.52 -0.89 -5.11
C TYR A 56 5.13 -1.98 -4.11
N ALA A 57 4.66 -1.54 -2.94
CA ALA A 57 4.12 -2.38 -1.88
C ALA A 57 2.85 -1.74 -1.32
N VAL A 58 1.99 -2.59 -0.74
CA VAL A 58 0.84 -2.15 0.05
C VAL A 58 1.21 -2.28 1.52
N GLY A 59 0.96 -1.23 2.30
CA GLY A 59 1.15 -1.24 3.76
C GLY A 59 -0.05 -0.64 4.47
N TRP A 60 -0.18 -0.96 5.75
CA TRP A 60 -1.26 -0.44 6.60
C TRP A 60 -0.70 0.55 7.60
N GLN A 61 -1.52 1.48 8.06
CA GLN A 61 -1.07 2.47 9.03
C GLN A 61 -2.16 2.79 10.03
N SER A 62 -1.75 3.37 11.17
CA SER A 62 -2.67 3.86 12.21
C SER A 62 -3.54 2.75 12.83
N ALA A 63 -2.97 1.54 13.01
CA ALA A 63 -3.61 0.49 13.78
C ALA A 63 -3.94 0.97 15.21
N GLY A 64 -5.13 0.62 15.71
CA GLY A 64 -5.57 1.00 17.05
C GLY A 64 -4.88 0.18 18.15
N ASN A 65 -4.89 0.73 19.36
CA ASN A 65 -4.32 0.07 20.54
C ASN A 65 -5.33 -0.91 21.17
N THR A 66 -5.56 -2.05 20.50
CA THR A 66 -6.45 -3.13 20.95
C THR A 66 -5.72 -4.48 20.90
N PRO A 67 -6.15 -5.50 21.67
CA PRO A 67 -5.51 -6.81 21.63
C PRO A 67 -5.79 -7.62 20.35
N ASP A 68 -6.84 -7.27 19.61
CA ASP A 68 -7.15 -7.89 18.33
C ASP A 68 -6.04 -7.60 17.30
N PRO A 69 -5.67 -8.56 16.44
CA PRO A 69 -4.74 -8.32 15.35
C PRO A 69 -5.34 -7.37 14.31
N TRP A 70 -4.48 -6.56 13.70
CA TRP A 70 -4.81 -5.57 12.68
C TRP A 70 -4.15 -5.94 11.37
N LEU A 71 -4.75 -5.53 10.24
CA LEU A 71 -4.18 -5.75 8.93
C LEU A 71 -2.76 -5.19 8.85
N GLY A 72 -1.83 -6.04 8.41
CA GLY A 72 -0.42 -5.74 8.24
C GLY A 72 0.10 -6.12 6.83
N PRO A 73 1.36 -5.78 6.51
CA PRO A 73 2.35 -5.16 7.39
C PRO A 73 2.05 -3.68 7.70
N ASP A 74 2.54 -3.16 8.84
CA ASP A 74 2.54 -1.71 9.06
C ASP A 74 3.56 -1.06 8.11
N VAL A 75 3.31 0.16 7.68
CA VAL A 75 4.23 0.91 6.80
C VAL A 75 5.61 1.18 7.41
N GLN A 76 5.77 1.01 8.72
CA GLN A 76 7.04 1.19 9.45
C GLN A 76 7.86 -0.08 9.64
N ASP A 77 7.27 -1.26 9.41
CA ASP A 77 7.93 -2.58 9.58
C ASP A 77 8.87 -2.92 8.40
#